data_AF-A0A7X5U8E3-F1
#
_entry.id   AF-A0A7X5U8E3-F1
#
_cell.length_a   1.000
_cell.length_b   1.000
_cell.length_c   1.000
_cell.angle_alpha   90.00
_cell.angle_beta   90.00
_cell.angle_gamma   90.00
#
_symmetry.space_group_name_H-M   'P 1'
#
loop_
_entity.id
_entity.type
_entity.pdbx_description
1 polymer ?
#
loop_
_entity_poly.entity_id
_entity_poly.type
_entity_poly.pdbx_seq_one_letter_code
_entity_poly.pdbx_strand_id
1 'polypeptide(L)'
;MKRKLIALALLSIVPAAFGQTASLESRLRDQLRDTRSQLQSLQAEQSQWAAEKAALEKERDAAKQDAETARTEAKKATGMSPEASRTIAAERQRREEAEASLQKGKADSESSALALRTAETERARLAKELDAAKGQVDACTARNVQMYRVGQEVITAYEKLDMGDVLSSRQPFAAKARVRLENAAQSFGDRLYEQRFDPRAGQAAASP
;
A
#
# COMPACT_ATOMS: atom_id res chain seq x y z
N MET A 1 8.86 25.80 -0.60
CA MET A 1 10.23 26.29 -0.34
C MET A 1 11.04 25.20 0.35
N LYS A 2 12.25 24.96 -0.16
CA LYS A 2 13.49 24.56 0.54
C LYS A 2 13.54 23.25 1.37
N ARG A 3 14.21 22.27 0.76
CA ARG A 3 15.07 21.19 1.31
C ARG A 3 15.78 21.58 2.62
N LYS A 4 16.01 20.61 3.53
CA LYS A 4 17.32 20.11 4.09
C LYS A 4 17.02 18.84 4.93
N LEU A 5 17.54 17.66 4.62
CA LEU A 5 18.92 17.14 4.73
C LEU A 5 19.36 16.80 6.17
N ILE A 6 19.59 15.48 6.36
CA ILE A 6 20.78 14.84 6.97
C ILE A 6 20.76 14.41 8.45
N ALA A 7 21.34 13.21 8.63
CA ALA A 7 21.94 12.54 9.80
C ALA A 7 20.99 11.51 10.44
N LEU A 8 21.17 10.18 10.30
CA LEU A 8 22.36 9.31 10.30
C LEU A 8 23.30 9.53 11.49
N ALA A 9 23.17 8.68 12.50
CA ALA A 9 24.31 8.05 13.17
C ALA A 9 23.87 6.77 13.90
N LEU A 10 24.44 5.65 13.46
CA LEU A 10 24.46 4.37 14.15
C LEU A 10 25.15 4.50 15.52
N LEU A 11 24.72 3.71 16.50
CA LEU A 11 25.67 2.97 17.33
C LEU A 11 25.11 1.62 17.76
N SER A 12 25.91 0.60 17.47
CA SER A 12 25.66 -0.83 17.62
C SER A 12 25.85 -1.33 19.06
N ILE A 13 25.30 -2.53 19.31
CA ILE A 13 25.75 -3.61 20.23
C ILE A 13 24.73 -4.00 21.34
N VAL A 14 24.22 -5.22 21.14
CA VAL A 14 23.35 -6.10 21.96
C VAL A 14 24.01 -6.40 23.34
N PRO A 15 23.28 -6.42 24.47
CA PRO A 15 22.60 -7.64 24.93
C PRO A 15 21.31 -7.42 25.73
N ALA A 16 20.16 -7.81 25.19
CA ALA A 16 18.97 -8.07 26.01
C ALA A 16 18.01 -9.00 25.26
N ALA A 17 18.24 -10.30 25.37
CA ALA A 17 17.22 -11.31 25.10
C ALA A 17 16.21 -11.35 26.25
N PHE A 18 15.55 -10.22 26.54
CA PHE A 18 14.37 -10.10 27.39
C PHE A 18 13.62 -8.83 26.96
N GLY A 19 12.58 -8.95 26.15
CA GLY A 19 11.78 -7.78 25.75
C GLY A 19 10.82 -7.90 24.59
N GLN A 20 10.66 -9.07 23.94
CA GLN A 20 9.77 -9.19 22.76
C GLN A 20 8.34 -9.65 23.05
N THR A 21 7.97 -9.92 24.31
CA THR A 21 6.59 -10.25 24.70
C THR A 21 5.77 -9.04 25.14
N ALA A 22 6.40 -8.02 25.73
CA ALA A 22 5.71 -6.77 26.11
C ALA A 22 5.19 -5.98 24.88
N SER A 23 5.82 -6.14 23.71
CA SER A 23 5.45 -5.42 22.49
C SER A 23 4.20 -5.97 21.80
N LEU A 24 3.99 -7.29 21.80
CA LEU A 24 2.80 -7.92 21.19
C LEU A 24 1.56 -7.67 22.05
N GLU A 25 1.68 -7.79 23.37
CA GLU A 25 0.57 -7.54 24.29
C GLU A 25 0.18 -6.04 24.30
N SER A 26 1.16 -5.13 24.29
CA SER A 26 0.90 -3.69 24.14
C SER A 26 0.18 -3.41 22.82
N ARG A 27 0.65 -4.00 21.71
CA ARG A 27 0.02 -3.81 20.40
C ARG A 27 -1.41 -4.36 20.34
N LEU A 28 -1.69 -5.49 20.99
CA LEU A 28 -3.04 -6.03 21.09
C LEU A 28 -3.95 -5.14 21.95
N ARG A 29 -3.44 -4.54 23.03
CA ARG A 29 -4.20 -3.57 23.83
C ARG A 29 -4.47 -2.28 23.07
N ASP A 30 -3.49 -1.80 22.30
CA ASP A 30 -3.65 -0.63 21.45
C ASP A 30 -4.67 -0.92 20.33
N GLN A 31 -4.59 -2.08 19.67
CA GLN A 31 -5.60 -2.54 18.72
C GLN A 31 -6.99 -2.70 19.35
N LEU A 32 -7.08 -3.17 20.59
CA LEU A 32 -8.36 -3.29 21.30
C LEU A 32 -8.94 -1.91 21.67
N ARG A 33 -8.09 -0.95 22.05
CA ARG A 33 -8.50 0.44 22.29
C ARG A 33 -8.96 1.11 21.00
N ASP A 34 -8.23 0.92 19.91
CA ASP A 34 -8.56 1.46 18.60
C ASP A 34 -9.89 0.89 18.08
N THR A 35 -10.07 -0.43 18.14
CA THR A 35 -11.34 -1.07 17.74
C THR A 35 -12.51 -0.65 18.63
N ARG A 36 -12.28 -0.46 19.94
CA ARG A 36 -13.30 0.08 20.85
C ARG A 36 -13.64 1.53 20.53
N SER A 37 -12.65 2.37 20.20
CA SER A 37 -12.87 3.74 19.75
C SER A 37 -13.63 3.79 18.44
N GLN A 38 -13.30 2.90 17.48
CA GLN A 38 -14.00 2.77 16.20
C GLN A 38 -15.45 2.30 16.38
N LEU A 39 -15.71 1.36 17.29
CA LEU A 39 -17.08 0.94 17.61
C LEU A 39 -17.89 2.06 18.24
N GLN A 40 -17.28 2.85 19.14
CA GLN A 40 -17.94 4.01 19.73
C GLN A 40 -18.23 5.09 18.68
N SER A 41 -17.31 5.36 17.75
CA SER A 41 -17.54 6.33 16.68
C SER A 41 -18.63 5.87 15.72
N LEU A 42 -18.62 4.59 15.31
CA LEU A 42 -19.67 4.01 14.45
C LEU A 42 -21.04 4.06 15.12
N GLN A 43 -21.11 3.80 16.43
CA GLN A 43 -22.36 3.87 17.16
C GLN A 43 -22.90 5.30 17.30
N ALA A 44 -22.01 6.28 17.51
CA ALA A 44 -22.36 7.69 17.48
C ALA A 44 -22.87 8.11 16.09
N GLU A 45 -22.16 7.70 15.03
CA GLU A 45 -22.54 7.97 13.65
C GLU A 45 -23.90 7.34 13.30
N GLN A 46 -24.14 6.10 13.72
CA GLN A 46 -25.43 5.43 13.55
C GLN A 46 -26.58 6.20 14.22
N SER A 47 -26.34 6.72 15.44
CA SER A 47 -27.34 7.53 16.15
C SER A 47 -27.61 8.87 15.46
N GLN A 48 -26.57 9.48 14.88
CA GLN A 48 -26.69 10.70 14.09
C GLN A 48 -27.49 10.45 12.80
N TRP A 49 -27.16 9.40 12.05
CA TRP A 49 -27.91 9.01 10.85
C TRP A 49 -29.37 8.69 11.15
N ALA A 50 -29.66 8.06 12.31
CA ALA A 50 -31.03 7.80 12.74
C ALA A 50 -31.80 9.10 13.04
N ALA A 51 -31.15 10.08 13.67
CA ALA A 51 -31.74 11.39 13.96
C ALA A 51 -31.97 12.20 12.67
N GLU A 52 -31.00 12.23 11.75
CA GLU A 52 -31.13 12.89 10.45
C GLU A 52 -32.22 12.25 9.60
N LYS A 53 -32.30 10.91 9.58
CA LYS A 53 -33.39 10.19 8.90
C LYS A 53 -34.77 10.56 9.47
N ALA A 54 -34.91 10.62 10.79
CA ALA A 54 -36.16 11.01 11.42
C ALA A 54 -36.54 12.48 11.12
N ALA A 55 -35.55 13.38 11.05
CA ALA A 55 -35.78 14.77 10.65
C ALA A 55 -36.25 14.88 9.19
N LEU A 56 -35.57 14.18 8.27
CA LEU A 56 -35.95 14.13 6.86
C LEU A 56 -37.31 13.47 6.63
N GLU A 57 -37.65 12.43 7.40
CA GLU A 57 -38.98 11.80 7.34
C GLU A 57 -40.07 12.78 7.79
N LYS A 58 -39.82 13.56 8.85
CA LYS A 58 -40.74 14.59 9.33
C LYS A 58 -40.90 15.74 8.31
N GLU A 59 -39.80 16.21 7.71
CA GLU A 59 -39.85 17.23 6.66
C GLU A 59 -40.60 16.72 5.43
N ARG A 60 -40.38 15.46 5.03
CA ARG A 60 -41.08 14.83 3.92
C ARG A 60 -42.58 14.68 4.21
N ASP A 61 -42.96 14.33 5.43
CA ASP A 61 -44.37 14.23 5.81
C ASP A 61 -45.06 15.59 5.91
N ALA A 62 -44.36 16.62 6.41
CA ALA A 62 -44.83 18.00 6.37
C ALA A 62 -45.02 18.48 4.91
N ALA A 63 -44.02 18.29 4.05
CA ALA A 63 -44.12 18.66 2.64
C ALA A 63 -45.24 17.90 1.90
N LYS A 64 -45.51 16.65 2.25
CA LYS A 64 -46.64 15.89 1.72
C LYS A 64 -47.99 16.45 2.19
N GLN A 65 -48.10 16.83 3.46
CA GLN A 65 -49.30 17.46 4.01
C GLN A 65 -49.55 18.83 3.37
N ASP A 66 -48.51 19.64 3.20
CA ASP A 66 -48.60 20.94 2.51
C ASP A 66 -49.00 20.76 1.04
N ALA A 67 -48.43 19.76 0.35
CA ALA A 67 -48.80 19.44 -1.03
C ALA A 67 -50.25 18.96 -1.16
N GLU A 68 -50.74 18.13 -0.23
CA GLU A 68 -52.15 17.70 -0.24
C GLU A 68 -53.10 18.85 0.15
N THR A 69 -52.71 19.73 1.09
CA THR A 69 -53.46 20.95 1.41
C THR A 69 -53.56 21.86 0.19
N ALA A 70 -52.44 22.20 -0.45
CA ALA A 70 -52.40 22.99 -1.67
C ALA A 70 -53.19 22.33 -2.82
N ARG A 71 -53.18 21.00 -2.90
CA ARG A 71 -53.96 20.24 -3.91
C ARG A 71 -55.45 20.26 -3.63
N THR A 72 -55.87 20.21 -2.37
CA THR A 72 -57.29 20.31 -1.99
C THR A 72 -57.81 21.73 -2.14
N GLU A 73 -57.00 22.75 -1.84
CA GLU A 73 -57.30 24.16 -2.10
C GLU A 73 -57.39 24.44 -3.61
N ALA A 74 -56.45 23.90 -4.40
CA ALA A 74 -56.51 23.97 -5.86
C ALA A 74 -57.76 23.29 -6.43
N LYS A 75 -58.14 22.11 -5.90
CA LYS A 75 -59.38 21.40 -6.31
C LYS A 75 -60.65 22.17 -5.93
N LYS A 76 -60.67 22.83 -4.76
CA LYS A 76 -61.77 23.72 -4.35
C LYS A 76 -61.84 24.97 -5.22
N ALA A 77 -60.71 25.41 -5.77
CA ALA A 77 -60.61 26.55 -6.67
C ALA A 77 -60.90 26.22 -8.16
N THR A 78 -61.05 24.94 -8.54
CA THR A 78 -61.28 24.55 -9.95
C THR A 78 -62.77 24.26 -10.27
N GLY A 79 -63.45 24.84 -11.27
CA GLY A 79 -63.20 26.01 -12.10
C GLY A 79 -61.78 26.17 -12.64
N MET A 80 -61.24 25.20 -13.39
CA MET A 80 -59.81 25.19 -13.75
C MET A 80 -59.43 26.43 -14.58
N SER A 81 -58.95 27.47 -13.89
CA SER A 81 -58.40 28.67 -14.51
C SER A 81 -57.16 28.28 -15.33
N PRO A 82 -56.96 28.84 -16.53
CA PRO A 82 -55.78 28.59 -17.34
C PRO A 82 -54.46 28.89 -16.61
N GLU A 83 -54.47 29.70 -15.55
CA GLU A 83 -53.31 29.94 -14.69
C GLU A 83 -52.92 28.72 -13.85
N ALA A 84 -53.90 28.00 -13.28
CA ALA A 84 -53.64 26.79 -12.50
C ALA A 84 -53.03 25.67 -13.37
N SER A 85 -53.51 25.52 -14.61
CA SER A 85 -52.93 24.60 -15.59
C SER A 85 -51.49 24.95 -15.95
N ARG A 86 -51.17 26.26 -16.09
CA ARG A 86 -49.80 26.73 -16.35
C ARG A 86 -48.86 26.46 -15.17
N THR A 87 -49.31 26.67 -13.94
CA THR A 87 -48.51 26.40 -12.73
C THR A 87 -48.21 24.91 -12.57
N ILE A 88 -49.20 24.03 -12.83
CA ILE A 88 -48.98 22.58 -12.78
C ILE A 88 -48.01 22.13 -13.87
N ALA A 89 -48.09 22.69 -15.08
CA ALA A 89 -47.14 22.39 -16.15
C ALA A 89 -45.71 22.85 -15.79
N ALA A 90 -45.55 24.05 -15.22
CA ALA A 90 -44.26 24.56 -14.77
C ALA A 90 -43.66 23.71 -13.64
N GLU A 91 -44.47 23.28 -12.68
CA GLU A 91 -44.03 22.39 -11.59
C GLU A 91 -43.63 20.99 -12.09
N ARG A 92 -44.35 20.45 -13.07
CA ARG A 92 -43.95 19.20 -13.72
C ARG A 92 -42.61 19.34 -14.43
N GLN A 93 -42.42 20.42 -15.17
CA GLN A 93 -41.16 20.66 -15.86
C GLN A 93 -39.99 20.85 -14.88
N ARG A 94 -40.18 21.59 -13.78
CA ARG A 94 -39.18 21.68 -12.70
C ARG A 94 -38.85 20.32 -12.08
N ARG A 95 -39.87 19.46 -11.89
CA ARG A 95 -39.66 18.10 -11.37
C ARG A 95 -38.89 17.24 -12.36
N GLU A 96 -39.21 17.30 -13.64
CA GLU A 96 -38.49 16.57 -14.68
C GLU A 96 -37.02 17.03 -14.77
N GLU A 97 -36.76 18.34 -14.69
CA GLU A 97 -35.41 18.90 -14.65
C GLU A 97 -34.64 18.50 -13.37
N ALA A 98 -35.33 18.49 -12.22
CA ALA A 98 -34.77 18.03 -10.94
C ALA A 98 -34.45 16.52 -10.98
N GLU A 99 -35.32 15.70 -11.56
CA GLU A 99 -35.10 14.27 -11.74
C GLU A 99 -33.95 14.01 -12.71
N ALA A 100 -33.89 14.72 -13.83
CA ALA A 100 -32.80 14.61 -14.80
C ALA A 100 -31.43 14.98 -14.18
N SER A 101 -31.39 16.05 -13.39
CA SER A 101 -30.16 16.46 -12.70
C SER A 101 -29.75 15.47 -11.59
N LEU A 102 -30.71 14.90 -10.86
CA LEU A 102 -30.45 13.82 -9.90
C LEU A 102 -29.89 12.56 -10.58
N GLN A 103 -30.47 12.15 -11.71
CA GLN A 103 -29.98 10.99 -12.45
C GLN A 103 -28.57 11.23 -13.00
N LYS A 104 -28.31 12.42 -13.51
CA LYS A 104 -26.96 12.82 -13.94
C LYS A 104 -25.97 12.79 -12.78
N GLY A 105 -26.32 13.38 -11.63
CA GLY A 105 -25.46 13.37 -10.45
C GLY A 105 -25.17 11.96 -9.92
N LYS A 106 -26.14 11.05 -9.99
CA LYS A 106 -25.95 9.63 -9.67
C LYS A 106 -24.98 8.95 -10.63
N ALA A 107 -25.17 9.13 -11.94
CA ALA A 107 -24.27 8.56 -12.94
C ALA A 107 -22.83 9.10 -12.83
N ASP A 108 -22.68 10.41 -12.56
CA ASP A 108 -21.38 11.05 -12.35
C ASP A 108 -20.71 10.53 -11.05
N SER A 109 -21.49 10.31 -9.98
CA SER A 109 -20.98 9.73 -8.73
C SER A 109 -20.57 8.27 -8.90
N GLU A 110 -21.36 7.46 -9.59
CA GLU A 110 -21.06 6.06 -9.85
C GLU A 110 -19.81 5.90 -10.72
N SER A 111 -19.70 6.68 -11.80
CA SER A 111 -18.52 6.68 -12.66
C SER A 111 -17.27 7.14 -11.91
N SER A 112 -17.37 8.16 -11.06
CA SER A 112 -16.26 8.63 -10.22
C SER A 112 -15.85 7.58 -9.19
N ALA A 113 -16.82 6.88 -8.58
CA ALA A 113 -16.54 5.79 -7.64
C ALA A 113 -15.85 4.61 -8.31
N LEU A 114 -16.25 4.25 -9.54
CA LEU A 114 -15.60 3.22 -10.34
C LEU A 114 -14.16 3.62 -10.72
N ALA A 115 -13.97 4.87 -11.16
CA ALA A 115 -12.65 5.41 -11.47
C ALA A 115 -11.72 5.39 -10.26
N LEU A 116 -12.22 5.79 -9.07
CA LEU A 116 -11.45 5.76 -7.83
C LEU A 116 -11.05 4.33 -7.45
N ARG A 117 -11.99 3.37 -7.50
CA ARG A 117 -11.68 1.96 -7.22
C ARG A 117 -10.62 1.42 -8.17
N THR A 118 -10.71 1.75 -9.45
CA THR A 118 -9.73 1.33 -10.46
C THR A 118 -8.35 1.95 -10.18
N ALA A 119 -8.32 3.24 -9.84
CA ALA A 119 -7.09 3.92 -9.46
C ALA A 119 -6.46 3.33 -8.19
N GLU A 120 -7.27 2.94 -7.20
CA GLU A 120 -6.80 2.27 -5.98
C GLU A 120 -6.24 0.89 -6.27
N THR A 121 -6.87 0.09 -7.14
CA THR A 121 -6.35 -1.22 -7.54
C THR A 121 -5.03 -1.11 -8.29
N GLU A 122 -4.91 -0.15 -9.21
CA GLU A 122 -3.67 0.11 -9.95
C GLU A 122 -2.58 0.62 -9.01
N ARG A 123 -2.91 1.51 -8.08
CA ARG A 123 -1.96 1.98 -7.06
C ARG A 123 -1.46 0.83 -6.18
N ALA A 124 -2.35 -0.07 -5.76
CA ALA A 124 -1.97 -1.23 -4.96
C ALA A 124 -1.07 -2.20 -5.74
N ARG A 125 -1.37 -2.41 -7.03
CA ARG A 125 -0.55 -3.22 -7.93
C ARG A 125 0.85 -2.60 -8.10
N LEU A 126 0.93 -1.33 -8.45
CA LEU A 126 2.20 -0.61 -8.63
C LEU A 126 3.01 -0.55 -7.33
N ALA A 127 2.36 -0.43 -6.17
CA ALA A 127 3.04 -0.49 -4.88
C ALA A 127 3.71 -1.85 -4.65
N LYS A 128 3.05 -2.96 -5.01
CA LYS A 128 3.64 -4.32 -4.93
C LYS A 128 4.80 -4.49 -5.89
N GLU A 129 4.66 -4.04 -7.14
CA GLU A 129 5.74 -4.09 -8.13
C GLU A 129 6.96 -3.27 -7.68
N LEU A 130 6.73 -2.09 -7.09
CA LEU A 130 7.79 -1.25 -6.55
C LEU A 130 8.50 -1.91 -5.36
N ASP A 131 7.75 -2.56 -4.46
CA ASP A 131 8.32 -3.26 -3.31
C ASP A 131 9.18 -4.45 -3.77
N ALA A 132 8.69 -5.24 -4.72
CA ALA A 132 9.45 -6.32 -5.32
C ALA A 132 10.73 -5.81 -6.01
N ALA A 133 10.64 -4.73 -6.78
CA ALA A 133 11.81 -4.12 -7.44
C ALA A 133 12.84 -3.60 -6.43
N LYS A 134 12.40 -2.97 -5.33
CA LYS A 134 13.29 -2.54 -4.24
C LYS A 134 13.98 -3.74 -3.59
N GLY A 135 13.24 -4.81 -3.28
CA GLY A 135 13.82 -6.03 -2.74
C GLY A 135 14.86 -6.66 -3.68
N GLN A 136 14.64 -6.62 -5.00
CA GLN A 136 15.62 -7.06 -5.98
C GLN A 136 16.89 -6.19 -5.99
N VAL A 137 16.75 -4.86 -5.90
CA VAL A 137 17.88 -3.93 -5.83
C VAL A 137 18.67 -4.14 -4.54
N ASP A 138 18.01 -4.33 -3.41
CA ASP A 138 18.67 -4.57 -2.12
C ASP A 138 19.41 -5.91 -2.13
N ALA A 139 18.81 -6.97 -2.67
CA ALA A 139 19.45 -8.27 -2.82
C ALA A 139 20.66 -8.21 -3.77
N CYS A 140 20.54 -7.49 -4.89
CA CYS A 140 21.63 -7.26 -5.83
C CYS A 140 22.78 -6.50 -5.16
N THR A 141 22.47 -5.45 -4.40
CA THR A 141 23.45 -4.64 -3.67
C THR A 141 24.17 -5.48 -2.62
N ALA A 142 23.44 -6.27 -1.83
CA ALA A 142 24.03 -7.14 -0.82
C ALA A 142 24.97 -8.19 -1.45
N ARG A 143 24.54 -8.84 -2.54
CA ARG A 143 25.36 -9.80 -3.29
C ARG A 143 26.60 -9.14 -3.90
N ASN A 144 26.46 -7.92 -4.43
CA ASN A 144 27.59 -7.17 -4.98
C ASN A 144 28.65 -6.87 -3.91
N VAL A 145 28.24 -6.45 -2.71
CA VAL A 145 29.15 -6.25 -1.58
C VAL A 145 29.87 -7.54 -1.21
N GLN A 146 29.15 -8.68 -1.17
CA GLN A 146 29.78 -9.97 -0.87
C GLN A 146 30.75 -10.40 -1.99
N MET A 147 30.39 -10.20 -3.25
CA MET A 147 31.25 -10.49 -4.39
C MET A 147 32.54 -9.64 -4.34
N TYR A 148 32.42 -8.37 -3.96
CA TYR A 148 33.58 -7.49 -3.78
C TYR A 148 34.50 -7.97 -2.65
N ARG A 149 33.93 -8.41 -1.51
CA ARG A 149 34.71 -9.00 -0.41
C ARG A 149 35.45 -10.26 -0.83
N VAL A 150 34.78 -11.17 -1.53
CA VAL A 150 35.43 -12.38 -2.08
C VAL A 150 36.59 -11.96 -3.01
N GLY A 151 36.38 -10.95 -3.86
CA GLY A 151 37.44 -10.41 -4.72
C GLY A 151 38.64 -9.86 -3.92
N GLN A 152 38.40 -9.13 -2.83
CA GLN A 152 39.46 -8.67 -1.95
C GLN A 152 40.19 -9.83 -1.26
N GLU A 153 39.47 -10.84 -0.81
CA GLU A 153 40.06 -12.04 -0.21
C GLU A 153 40.96 -12.78 -1.21
N VAL A 154 40.58 -12.85 -2.49
CA VAL A 154 41.41 -13.41 -3.57
C VAL A 154 42.70 -12.61 -3.74
N ILE A 155 42.61 -11.27 -3.79
CA ILE A 155 43.78 -10.40 -3.91
C ILE A 155 44.70 -10.58 -2.69
N THR A 156 44.16 -10.53 -1.48
CA THR A 156 44.93 -10.74 -0.25
C THR A 156 45.55 -12.14 -0.17
N ALA A 157 44.85 -13.18 -0.66
CA ALA A 157 45.41 -14.52 -0.73
C ALA A 157 46.59 -14.59 -1.70
N TYR A 158 46.51 -13.88 -2.83
CA TYR A 158 47.60 -13.75 -3.79
C TYR A 158 48.79 -12.94 -3.25
N GLU A 159 48.54 -11.88 -2.49
CA GLU A 159 49.59 -11.08 -1.83
C GLU A 159 50.33 -11.86 -0.74
N LYS A 160 49.64 -12.74 -0.02
CA LYS A 160 50.23 -13.61 1.01
C LYS A 160 50.94 -14.84 0.44
N LEU A 161 50.77 -15.10 -0.85
CA LEU A 161 51.46 -16.16 -1.59
C LEU A 161 52.92 -15.74 -1.77
N ASP A 162 53.73 -16.04 -0.77
CA ASP A 162 55.11 -15.56 -0.70
C ASP A 162 56.02 -16.29 -1.71
N MET A 163 57.19 -15.73 -2.01
CA MET A 163 58.15 -16.34 -2.95
C MET A 163 58.57 -17.77 -2.53
N GLY A 164 58.48 -18.09 -1.23
CA GLY A 164 58.72 -19.43 -0.68
C GLY A 164 57.65 -20.45 -1.06
N ASP A 165 56.37 -20.06 -1.13
CA ASP A 165 55.27 -20.94 -1.60
C ASP A 165 55.36 -21.18 -3.10
N VAL A 166 55.76 -20.16 -3.86
CA VAL A 166 56.01 -20.27 -5.31
C VAL A 166 57.22 -21.17 -5.59
N LEU A 167 58.32 -21.01 -4.84
CA LEU A 167 59.53 -21.82 -4.99
C LEU A 167 59.31 -23.28 -4.60
N SER A 168 58.57 -23.53 -3.53
CA SER A 168 58.19 -24.89 -3.14
C SER A 168 57.19 -25.51 -4.12
N SER A 169 56.21 -24.76 -4.66
CA SER A 169 55.27 -25.29 -5.68
C SER A 169 55.94 -25.79 -6.98
N ARG A 170 57.14 -25.27 -7.30
CA ARG A 170 57.93 -25.66 -8.48
C ARG A 170 58.78 -26.90 -8.27
N GLN A 171 58.87 -27.42 -7.04
CA GLN A 171 59.59 -28.66 -6.76
C GLN A 171 58.68 -29.87 -7.06
N PRO A 172 59.22 -30.94 -7.70
CA PRO A 172 58.45 -32.11 -8.09
C PRO A 172 57.77 -32.88 -6.93
N PHE A 173 58.10 -32.57 -5.67
CA PHE A 173 57.53 -33.21 -4.48
C PHE A 173 56.51 -32.34 -3.70
N ALA A 174 56.21 -31.12 -4.14
CA ALA A 174 55.29 -30.21 -3.46
C ALA A 174 53.81 -30.39 -3.86
N ALA A 175 53.38 -31.63 -4.09
CA ALA A 175 51.99 -31.97 -4.45
C ALA A 175 50.97 -31.36 -3.47
N LYS A 176 51.32 -31.29 -2.17
CA LYS A 176 50.48 -30.70 -1.12
C LYS A 176 50.26 -29.20 -1.30
N ALA A 177 51.24 -28.45 -1.80
CA ALA A 177 51.10 -27.02 -2.05
C ALA A 177 50.19 -26.76 -3.27
N ARG A 178 50.33 -27.57 -4.33
CA ARG A 178 49.48 -27.49 -5.52
C ARG A 178 48.01 -27.76 -5.22
N VAL A 179 47.72 -28.83 -4.46
CA VAL A 179 46.34 -29.16 -4.04
C VAL A 179 45.71 -28.05 -3.19
N ARG A 180 46.50 -27.39 -2.33
CA ARG A 180 45.99 -26.24 -1.54
C ARG A 180 45.58 -25.06 -2.41
N LEU A 181 46.35 -24.76 -3.45
CA LEU A 181 46.03 -23.68 -4.40
C LEU A 181 44.80 -24.01 -5.24
N GLU A 182 44.69 -25.26 -5.70
CA GLU A 182 43.51 -25.75 -6.43
C GLU A 182 42.25 -25.68 -5.57
N ASN A 183 42.32 -26.13 -4.31
CA ASN A 183 41.20 -26.06 -3.36
C ASN A 183 40.80 -24.60 -3.04
N ALA A 184 41.77 -23.70 -2.90
CA ALA A 184 41.50 -22.28 -2.67
C ALA A 184 40.83 -21.65 -3.90
N ALA A 185 41.33 -21.92 -5.10
CA ALA A 185 40.74 -21.45 -6.35
C ALA A 185 39.31 -21.96 -6.54
N GLN A 186 39.06 -23.23 -6.24
CA GLN A 186 37.72 -23.82 -6.29
C GLN A 186 36.79 -23.17 -5.27
N SER A 187 37.21 -23.02 -4.01
CA SER A 187 36.39 -22.39 -2.96
C SER A 187 36.02 -20.93 -3.27
N PHE A 188 36.95 -20.16 -3.84
CA PHE A 188 36.64 -18.81 -4.29
C PHE A 188 35.69 -18.81 -5.50
N GLY A 189 35.89 -19.71 -6.45
CA GLY A 189 34.99 -19.90 -7.59
C GLY A 189 33.56 -20.21 -7.17
N ASP A 190 33.39 -21.14 -6.22
CA ASP A 190 32.10 -21.52 -5.67
C ASP A 190 31.41 -20.33 -4.99
N ARG A 191 32.14 -19.60 -4.14
CA ARG A 191 31.61 -18.40 -3.46
C ARG A 191 31.22 -17.29 -4.44
N LEU A 192 32.00 -17.06 -5.50
CA LEU A 192 31.65 -16.11 -6.56
C LEU A 192 30.40 -16.54 -7.31
N TYR A 193 30.26 -17.85 -7.58
CA TYR A 193 29.10 -18.41 -8.26
C TYR A 193 27.82 -18.28 -7.42
N GLU A 194 27.90 -18.56 -6.11
CA GLU A 194 26.79 -18.42 -5.17
C GLU A 194 26.25 -16.99 -5.07
N GLN A 195 27.12 -15.99 -5.19
CA GLN A 195 26.73 -14.58 -5.14
C GLN A 195 26.16 -14.06 -6.47
N ARG A 196 26.13 -14.85 -7.54
CA ARG A 196 25.56 -14.42 -8.82
C ARG A 196 24.07 -14.09 -8.65
N PHE A 197 23.68 -12.86 -8.98
CA PHE A 197 22.27 -12.45 -8.88
C PHE A 197 21.46 -13.06 -10.02
N ASP A 198 20.31 -13.67 -9.68
CA ASP A 198 19.29 -14.12 -10.64
C ASP A 198 17.97 -13.38 -10.35
N PRO A 199 17.52 -12.48 -11.24
CA PRO A 199 16.28 -11.72 -11.04
C PRO A 199 15.02 -12.60 -11.05
N ARG A 200 15.07 -13.80 -11.65
CA ARG A 200 13.93 -14.73 -11.72
C ARG A 200 13.75 -15.53 -10.44
N ALA A 201 14.84 -15.81 -9.72
CA ALA A 201 14.78 -16.50 -8.43
C ALA A 201 14.00 -15.69 -7.37
N GLY A 202 14.06 -14.36 -7.43
CA GLY A 202 13.25 -13.48 -6.57
C GLY A 202 11.78 -13.35 -6.99
N GLN A 203 11.46 -13.54 -8.28
CA GLN A 203 10.08 -13.50 -8.78
C GLN A 203 9.31 -14.80 -8.48
N ALA A 204 9.99 -15.95 -8.46
CA ALA A 204 9.37 -17.24 -8.13
C ALA A 204 8.87 -17.33 -6.68
N ALA A 205 9.44 -16.54 -5.75
CA ALA A 205 9.00 -16.48 -4.35
C ALA A 205 7.87 -15.46 -4.10
N ALA A 206 7.53 -14.61 -5.09
CA ALA A 206 6.53 -13.56 -4.98
C ALA A 206 5.21 -13.88 -5.71
N SER A 207 5.14 -15.01 -6.41
CA SER A 207 3.90 -15.56 -6.96
C SER A 207 3.21 -16.43 -5.90
N PRO A 208 1.91 -16.26 -5.63
CA PRO A 208 1.15 -17.19 -4.81
C PRO A 208 1.02 -18.57 -5.46
#